data_AF-A6GGK6-F1
#
_entry.id   AF-A6GGK6-F1
#
_cell.length_a   1.000
_cell.length_b   1.000
_cell.length_c   1.000
_cell.angle_alpha   90.00
_cell.angle_beta   90.00
_cell.angle_gamma   90.00
#
_symmetry.space_group_name_H-M   'P 1'
#
loop_
_entity.id
_entity.type
_entity.pdbx_description
1 polymer ?
#
loop_
_entity_poly.entity_id
_entity_poly.type
_entity_poly.pdbx_seq_one_letter_code
_entity_poly.pdbx_strand_id
1 'polypeptide(L)'
;MEVNEGTAPAGGSGPASDTERGVRLRFVEILGLYRPGFSDRQQRGDRRPIRCGYQPGYTSADNRGRIFVNHRPRANGGENWQRVRAKDTQYIDVTVEVSDPAQSLPSNAKIRWLVSARGDASLSRMHTDAADYIRQHASRGQCDYPRPNGARRPVFEALPNYPGTVVNNQRGMETAIVNGRSRVRMHCTNNGGDAYRLFAGVVVGSTPGPQIHTGDMTMWKRVDVEYRRMRGVTGIQVGRVANAFELAFIQLDFTASIRIPYRRALTATDDIEGAGASFCAANFTHARRPGWFLLIAANMATSLRTTNPQRYVYPDLPASNTSTPPPLPATMASVRTVVLPVVLPAGADASAVYLVDGNRDLVFYAAGTTRFPSSNCTYIAVHPLRYHPDPQPGSSTTTGTLSFAMARPRDYVPQGSLSAQGLGFGQQVLCRVRTGRAIGAAGVTPVYPHNNQHYFAGRSLVFMGNFSNADQAVQTAIHELCHAFGFPHSCGRRQAVAGARHSCPMAILNYWAYGDGTDTLVRWRNLPRGFEFCERHLLALREIHLEDNDYLWRWP
;
A
#
# COMPACT_ATOMS: atom_id res chain seq x y z
N MET A 1 42.21 -4.65 -1.24
CA MET A 1 41.81 -4.83 -2.64
C MET A 1 41.44 -3.44 -3.13
N GLU A 2 42.39 -2.80 -3.78
CA GLU A 2 42.39 -1.37 -4.12
C GLU A 2 41.28 -1.05 -5.12
N VAL A 3 40.65 0.10 -4.90
CA VAL A 3 39.59 0.64 -5.74
C VAL A 3 40.27 1.47 -6.82
N ASN A 4 40.23 0.98 -8.06
CA ASN A 4 40.72 1.70 -9.23
C ASN A 4 39.73 2.84 -9.57
N GLU A 5 40.20 4.08 -9.44
CA GLU A 5 39.52 5.28 -9.94
C GLU A 5 39.61 5.31 -11.47
N GLY A 6 38.50 4.98 -12.13
CA GLY A 6 38.35 5.06 -13.58
C GLY A 6 38.11 6.50 -14.06
N THR A 7 39.19 7.08 -14.58
CA THR A 7 39.28 8.07 -15.68
C THR A 7 37.97 8.57 -16.30
N ALA A 8 37.75 9.89 -16.19
CA ALA A 8 36.78 10.64 -16.99
C ALA A 8 37.18 10.66 -18.47
N PRO A 9 36.26 10.46 -19.43
CA PRO A 9 36.57 10.66 -20.83
C PRO A 9 36.62 12.14 -21.19
N ALA A 10 37.68 12.49 -21.91
CA ALA A 10 38.01 13.80 -22.43
C ALA A 10 36.90 14.40 -23.31
N GLY A 11 36.73 15.71 -23.20
CA GLY A 11 35.86 16.51 -24.05
C GLY A 11 36.35 16.51 -25.49
N GLY A 12 35.59 15.85 -26.37
CA GLY A 12 35.67 16.04 -27.80
C GLY A 12 34.81 17.22 -28.22
N SER A 13 35.45 18.35 -28.54
CA SER A 13 34.85 19.45 -29.30
C SER A 13 34.65 19.01 -30.74
N GLY A 14 33.47 18.46 -31.04
CA GLY A 14 33.03 18.24 -32.43
C GLY A 14 32.73 19.58 -33.12
N PRO A 15 32.92 19.68 -34.45
CA PRO A 15 32.69 20.91 -35.20
C PRO A 15 31.21 21.30 -35.14
N ALA A 16 30.94 22.59 -34.92
CA ALA A 16 29.62 23.17 -34.98
C ALA A 16 29.02 22.94 -36.37
N SER A 17 28.13 21.96 -36.50
CA SER A 17 27.40 21.71 -37.73
C SER A 17 26.35 22.80 -37.92
N ASP A 18 26.67 23.70 -38.85
CA ASP A 18 25.74 24.56 -39.57
C ASP A 18 24.62 23.70 -40.19
N THR A 19 23.46 23.55 -39.52
CA THR A 19 22.19 23.06 -40.10
C THR A 19 21.09 23.11 -39.04
N GLU A 20 20.59 24.29 -38.72
CA GLU A 20 19.52 24.39 -37.73
C GLU A 20 18.52 25.52 -38.05
N ARG A 21 18.16 25.64 -39.35
CA ARG A 21 17.19 26.62 -39.88
C ARG A 21 15.71 26.19 -39.83
N GLY A 22 15.39 25.06 -39.20
CA GLY A 22 14.01 24.55 -39.09
C GLY A 22 13.27 25.04 -37.84
N VAL A 23 11.93 24.95 -37.88
CA VAL A 23 11.07 25.14 -36.70
C VAL A 23 11.44 24.12 -35.61
N ARG A 24 11.59 24.59 -34.37
CA ARG A 24 11.93 23.75 -33.22
C ARG A 24 10.88 23.86 -32.14
N LEU A 25 10.64 22.74 -31.47
CA LEU A 25 9.77 22.64 -30.32
C LEU A 25 10.57 22.26 -29.08
N ARG A 26 10.20 22.83 -27.94
CA ARG A 26 10.74 22.44 -26.64
C ARG A 26 9.67 22.50 -25.56
N PHE A 27 9.52 21.43 -24.78
CA PHE A 27 8.78 21.52 -23.52
C PHE A 27 9.59 22.40 -22.56
N VAL A 28 8.99 23.52 -22.15
CA VAL A 28 9.65 24.46 -21.22
C VAL A 28 9.10 24.32 -19.80
N GLU A 29 7.87 23.82 -19.67
CA GLU A 29 7.21 23.66 -18.38
C GLU A 29 6.15 22.57 -18.44
N ILE A 30 6.13 21.70 -17.43
CA ILE A 30 5.08 20.71 -17.20
C ILE A 30 4.69 20.82 -15.72
N LEU A 31 3.74 21.70 -15.41
CA LEU A 31 3.25 21.88 -14.05
C LEU A 31 2.46 20.64 -13.63
N GLY A 32 2.74 20.12 -12.44
CA GLY A 32 2.12 18.90 -11.92
C GLY A 32 2.90 17.61 -12.24
N LEU A 33 3.99 17.70 -13.00
CA LEU A 33 4.97 16.64 -13.19
C LEU A 33 6.14 16.80 -12.21
N TYR A 34 6.48 15.73 -11.49
CA TYR A 34 7.50 15.74 -10.45
C TYR A 34 8.59 14.70 -10.73
N ARG A 35 9.85 15.06 -10.48
CA ARG A 35 11.03 14.21 -10.69
C ARG A 35 11.35 13.40 -9.43
N PRO A 36 11.39 12.07 -9.49
CA PRO A 36 11.86 11.25 -8.36
C PRO A 36 13.31 11.57 -8.00
N GLY A 37 13.61 11.58 -6.70
CA GLY A 37 14.93 11.90 -6.15
C GLY A 37 15.30 13.38 -6.20
N PHE A 38 14.50 14.24 -6.83
CA PHE A 38 14.69 15.68 -6.78
C PHE A 38 14.03 16.27 -5.53
N SER A 39 14.78 17.10 -4.81
CA SER A 39 14.29 17.81 -3.63
C SER A 39 14.29 19.31 -3.89
N ASP A 40 13.11 19.91 -3.77
CA ASP A 40 12.89 21.32 -4.02
C ASP A 40 13.47 22.08 -2.82
N ARG A 41 14.72 22.55 -2.96
CA ARG A 41 15.57 23.15 -1.91
C ARG A 41 14.94 24.31 -1.11
N GLN A 42 13.75 24.79 -1.48
CA GLN A 42 13.04 25.88 -0.81
C GLN A 42 12.15 25.41 0.36
N GLN A 43 11.86 24.12 0.54
CA GLN A 43 11.13 23.62 1.71
C GLN A 43 12.01 23.45 2.97
N ARG A 44 12.98 24.35 3.21
CA ARG A 44 13.98 24.27 4.30
C ARG A 44 13.42 24.23 5.74
N GLY A 45 12.13 24.50 5.92
CA GLY A 45 11.45 24.36 7.22
C GLY A 45 11.09 22.91 7.57
N ASP A 46 10.87 22.06 6.57
CA ASP A 46 10.54 20.65 6.75
C ASP A 46 11.81 19.82 6.50
N ARG A 47 12.45 19.34 7.57
CA ARG A 47 13.64 18.45 7.53
C ARG A 47 13.34 17.04 6.98
N ARG A 48 12.45 16.92 5.99
CA ARG A 48 11.99 15.66 5.44
C ARG A 48 12.78 15.33 4.18
N PRO A 49 13.25 14.09 4.01
CA PRO A 49 13.75 13.65 2.72
C PRO A 49 12.55 13.49 1.77
N ILE A 50 12.25 14.54 1.01
CA ILE A 50 11.25 14.51 -0.05
C ILE A 50 11.77 13.58 -1.15
N ARG A 51 11.01 12.52 -1.47
CA ARG A 51 11.41 11.54 -2.50
C ARG A 51 11.11 11.98 -3.93
N CYS A 52 10.37 13.08 -4.12
CA CYS A 52 9.97 13.57 -5.44
C CYS A 52 9.59 15.05 -5.39
N GLY A 53 10.05 15.83 -6.37
CA GLY A 53 9.98 17.28 -6.34
C GLY A 53 9.76 17.93 -7.71
N TYR A 54 9.34 19.20 -7.72
CA TYR A 54 9.13 19.98 -8.93
C TYR A 54 10.47 20.53 -9.44
N GLN A 55 10.92 20.01 -10.58
CA GLN A 55 12.09 20.51 -11.28
C GLN A 55 11.65 21.24 -12.56
N PRO A 56 11.90 22.56 -12.68
CA PRO A 56 11.67 23.30 -13.92
C PRO A 56 12.34 22.63 -15.12
N GLY A 57 11.62 22.55 -16.25
CA GLY A 57 12.11 21.92 -17.49
C GLY A 57 12.21 20.39 -17.46
N TYR A 58 11.78 19.72 -16.38
CA TYR A 58 11.73 18.26 -16.36
C TYR A 58 10.60 17.72 -17.26
N THR A 59 10.95 16.80 -18.16
CA THR A 59 10.05 16.23 -19.18
C THR A 59 9.84 14.73 -19.03
N SER A 60 10.25 14.15 -17.89
CA SER A 60 10.29 12.71 -17.69
C SER A 60 11.16 11.96 -18.70
N ALA A 61 12.26 12.55 -19.21
CA ALA A 61 13.16 11.87 -20.16
C ALA A 61 13.74 10.54 -19.62
N ASP A 62 13.72 10.33 -18.30
CA ASP A 62 14.10 9.08 -17.62
C ASP A 62 12.96 8.05 -17.50
N ASN A 63 11.75 8.38 -17.98
CA ASN A 63 10.53 7.57 -17.84
C ASN A 63 10.10 7.32 -16.39
N ARG A 64 10.41 8.24 -15.46
CA ARG A 64 10.11 8.07 -14.03
C ARG A 64 9.22 9.16 -13.44
N GLY A 65 8.78 10.12 -14.24
CA GLY A 65 8.01 11.26 -13.80
C GLY A 65 6.72 10.86 -13.10
N ARG A 66 6.41 11.55 -12.00
CA ARG A 66 5.24 11.29 -11.17
C ARG A 66 4.24 12.42 -11.30
N ILE A 67 2.97 12.08 -11.48
CA ILE A 67 1.83 12.98 -11.34
C ILE A 67 1.06 12.51 -10.11
N PHE A 68 0.83 13.38 -9.14
CA PHE A 68 0.16 12.98 -7.90
C PHE A 68 -1.35 13.19 -7.99
N VAL A 69 -2.11 12.15 -7.64
CA VAL A 69 -3.58 12.20 -7.54
C VAL A 69 -3.98 13.15 -6.40
N ASN A 70 -5.11 13.86 -6.56
CA ASN A 70 -5.62 14.87 -5.63
C ASN A 70 -4.66 16.04 -5.38
N HIS A 71 -3.94 16.45 -6.41
CA HIS A 71 -3.08 17.61 -6.38
C HIS A 71 -3.35 18.48 -7.61
N ARG A 72 -3.64 19.76 -7.39
CA ARG A 72 -3.45 20.73 -8.46
C ARG A 72 -1.95 20.90 -8.73
N PRO A 73 -1.55 21.27 -9.96
CA PRO A 73 -0.18 21.65 -10.24
C PRO A 73 0.32 22.73 -9.28
N ARG A 74 1.55 22.54 -8.78
CA ARG A 74 2.24 23.58 -8.02
C ARG A 74 2.66 24.68 -8.97
N ALA A 75 2.41 25.93 -8.57
CA ALA A 75 2.83 27.10 -9.35
C ALA A 75 4.36 27.26 -9.36
N ASN A 76 5.05 26.74 -8.33
CA ASN A 76 6.51 26.70 -8.25
C ASN A 76 6.98 25.69 -7.17
N GLY A 77 8.29 25.45 -7.11
CA GLY A 77 8.94 24.56 -6.13
C GLY A 77 8.88 25.02 -4.67
N GLY A 78 8.40 26.23 -4.38
CA GLY A 78 8.19 26.75 -3.02
C GLY A 78 6.80 26.48 -2.45
N GLU A 79 5.81 26.15 -3.29
CA GLU A 79 4.44 25.95 -2.82
C GLU A 79 4.31 24.71 -1.93
N ASN A 80 3.61 24.81 -0.80
CA ASN A 80 3.47 23.70 0.14
C ASN A 80 2.53 22.61 -0.42
N TRP A 81 2.92 21.34 -0.30
CA TRP A 81 2.12 20.18 -0.73
C TRP A 81 0.69 20.16 -0.18
N GLN A 82 0.49 20.65 1.05
CA GLN A 82 -0.82 20.71 1.66
C GLN A 82 -1.73 21.82 1.07
N ARG A 83 -1.15 22.86 0.44
CA ARG A 83 -1.93 23.92 -0.23
C ARG A 83 -2.38 23.54 -1.64
N VAL A 84 -1.70 22.58 -2.26
CA VAL A 84 -2.05 22.07 -3.59
C VAL A 84 -2.85 20.79 -3.54
N ARG A 85 -2.97 20.15 -2.37
CA ARG A 85 -3.83 19.01 -2.21
C ARG A 85 -5.29 19.44 -2.33
N ALA A 86 -5.97 18.91 -3.33
CA ALA A 86 -7.34 19.24 -3.66
C ALA A 86 -8.05 17.96 -4.06
N LYS A 87 -9.16 17.66 -3.39
CA LYS A 87 -10.01 16.52 -3.73
C LYS A 87 -10.50 16.66 -5.17
N ASP A 88 -10.64 15.54 -5.87
CA ASP A 88 -11.22 15.47 -7.22
C ASP A 88 -10.50 16.40 -8.22
N THR A 89 -9.19 16.60 -8.02
CA THR A 89 -8.35 17.47 -8.85
C THR A 89 -7.05 16.76 -9.23
N GLN A 90 -6.91 16.47 -10.53
CA GLN A 90 -5.71 15.84 -11.08
C GLN A 90 -5.53 16.24 -12.54
N TYR A 91 -4.63 17.19 -12.78
CA TYR A 91 -4.28 17.61 -14.12
C TYR A 91 -2.83 18.07 -14.16
N ILE A 92 -2.28 18.16 -15.37
CA ILE A 92 -1.02 18.83 -15.65
C ILE A 92 -1.25 19.98 -16.62
N ASP A 93 -0.55 21.08 -16.42
CA ASP A 93 -0.51 22.19 -17.37
C ASP A 93 0.83 22.15 -18.10
N VAL A 94 0.78 22.12 -19.43
CA VAL A 94 1.95 21.88 -20.27
C VAL A 94 2.19 23.08 -21.17
N THR A 95 3.44 23.52 -21.22
CA THR A 95 3.88 24.63 -22.06
C THR A 95 4.96 24.15 -23.03
N VAL A 96 4.75 24.41 -24.31
CA VAL A 96 5.75 24.25 -25.36
C VAL A 96 6.13 25.61 -25.91
N GLU A 97 7.43 25.79 -26.10
CA GLU A 97 8.02 26.91 -26.81
C GLU A 97 8.32 26.49 -28.25
N VAL A 98 8.00 27.40 -29.17
CA VAL A 98 8.14 27.25 -30.60
C VAL A 98 9.17 28.27 -31.07
N SER A 99 10.31 27.80 -31.52
CA SER A 99 11.35 28.65 -32.11
C SER A 99 11.32 28.48 -33.62
N ASP A 100 11.04 29.57 -34.32
CA ASP A 100 10.99 29.63 -35.78
C ASP A 100 11.94 30.73 -36.27
N PRO A 101 13.25 30.47 -36.30
CA PRO A 101 14.25 31.49 -36.64
C PRO A 101 14.11 32.00 -38.08
N ALA A 102 13.49 31.21 -38.96
CA ALA A 102 13.23 31.58 -40.35
C ALA A 102 11.91 32.36 -40.55
N GLN A 103 11.11 32.54 -39.49
CA GLN A 103 9.75 33.11 -39.55
C GLN A 103 8.89 32.45 -40.64
N SER A 104 9.02 31.13 -40.74
CA SER A 104 8.39 30.28 -41.76
C SER A 104 6.98 29.80 -41.39
N LEU A 105 6.59 29.91 -40.11
CA LEU A 105 5.30 29.46 -39.63
C LEU A 105 4.20 30.45 -40.03
N PRO A 106 3.18 30.00 -40.77
CA PRO A 106 2.04 30.86 -41.07
C PRO A 106 1.22 31.15 -39.82
N SER A 107 0.45 32.23 -39.83
CA SER A 107 -0.36 32.68 -38.69
C SER A 107 -1.43 31.68 -38.23
N ASN A 108 -1.81 30.73 -39.10
CA ASN A 108 -2.76 29.66 -38.79
C ASN A 108 -2.08 28.39 -38.23
N ALA A 109 -0.77 28.39 -38.02
CA ALA A 109 -0.05 27.28 -37.40
C ALA A 109 -0.53 27.07 -35.96
N LYS A 110 -0.66 25.80 -35.56
CA LYS A 110 -1.09 25.38 -34.22
C LYS A 110 -0.14 24.33 -33.65
N ILE A 111 -0.26 24.10 -32.34
CA ILE A 111 0.30 22.90 -31.70
C ILE A 111 -0.80 21.87 -31.54
N ARG A 112 -0.60 20.70 -32.13
CA ARG A 112 -1.40 19.50 -31.91
C ARG A 112 -0.82 18.71 -30.74
N TRP A 113 -1.63 18.56 -29.70
CA TRP A 113 -1.38 17.77 -28.51
C TRP A 113 -2.03 16.41 -28.65
N LEU A 114 -1.28 15.35 -28.36
CA LEU A 114 -1.77 13.98 -28.36
C LEU A 114 -1.27 13.27 -27.11
N VAL A 115 -2.10 12.40 -26.54
CA VAL A 115 -1.71 11.52 -25.43
C VAL A 115 -1.74 10.07 -25.86
N SER A 116 -0.69 9.33 -25.52
CA SER A 116 -0.62 7.88 -25.66
C SER A 116 -0.62 7.24 -24.28
N ALA A 117 -1.59 6.37 -24.01
CA ALA A 117 -1.56 5.53 -22.81
C ALA A 117 -0.40 4.53 -22.93
N ARG A 118 0.34 4.35 -21.84
CA ARG A 118 1.49 3.46 -21.74
C ARG A 118 1.12 2.25 -20.89
N GLY A 119 1.80 1.14 -21.15
CA GLY A 119 1.68 -0.04 -20.29
C GLY A 119 2.22 0.26 -18.89
N ASP A 120 1.65 -0.42 -17.90
CA ASP A 120 2.17 -0.40 -16.53
C ASP A 120 3.57 -1.03 -16.48
N ALA A 121 4.58 -0.20 -16.24
CA ALA A 121 5.98 -0.60 -16.20
C ALA A 121 6.30 -1.56 -15.03
N SER A 122 5.46 -1.62 -13.99
CA SER A 122 5.68 -2.50 -12.85
C SER A 122 5.40 -3.97 -13.16
N LEU A 123 4.63 -4.26 -14.22
CA LEU A 123 4.26 -5.62 -14.62
C LEU A 123 5.47 -6.50 -14.92
N SER A 124 6.57 -5.92 -15.43
CA SER A 124 7.81 -6.66 -15.71
C SER A 124 8.52 -7.17 -14.46
N ARG A 125 8.18 -6.63 -13.28
CA ARG A 125 8.71 -7.05 -11.98
C ARG A 125 7.82 -8.08 -11.29
N MET A 126 6.65 -8.37 -11.85
CA MET A 126 5.65 -9.27 -11.26
C MET A 126 5.78 -10.68 -11.84
N HIS A 127 5.31 -11.67 -11.08
CA HIS A 127 5.02 -12.99 -11.61
C HIS A 127 3.96 -12.89 -12.71
N THR A 128 4.01 -13.78 -13.72
CA THR A 128 3.12 -13.73 -14.89
C THR A 128 1.64 -13.67 -14.49
N ASP A 129 1.19 -14.57 -13.62
CA ASP A 129 -0.21 -14.61 -13.17
C ASP A 129 -0.64 -13.32 -12.46
N ALA A 130 0.25 -12.74 -11.63
CA ALA A 130 -0.03 -11.47 -10.96
C ALA A 130 -0.10 -10.31 -11.96
N ALA A 131 0.81 -10.29 -12.95
CA ALA A 131 0.79 -9.30 -14.02
C ALA A 131 -0.48 -9.42 -14.87
N ASP A 132 -0.89 -10.64 -15.22
CA ASP A 132 -2.11 -10.92 -15.98
C ASP A 132 -3.36 -10.52 -15.20
N TYR A 133 -3.41 -10.82 -13.91
CA TYR A 133 -4.49 -10.39 -13.03
C TYR A 133 -4.64 -8.85 -13.06
N ILE A 134 -3.55 -8.11 -12.87
CA ILE A 134 -3.56 -6.65 -12.94
C ILE A 134 -3.98 -6.15 -14.33
N ARG A 135 -3.51 -6.76 -15.41
CA ARG A 135 -3.90 -6.37 -16.79
C ARG A 135 -5.40 -6.53 -17.02
N GLN A 136 -5.99 -7.60 -16.51
CA GLN A 136 -7.40 -7.94 -16.70
C GLN A 136 -8.34 -7.11 -15.83
N HIS A 137 -7.92 -6.76 -14.61
CA HIS A 137 -8.82 -6.17 -13.62
C HIS A 137 -8.59 -4.67 -13.35
N ALA A 138 -7.45 -4.11 -13.73
CA ALA A 138 -7.20 -2.69 -13.51
C ALA A 138 -8.09 -1.80 -14.38
N SER A 139 -8.73 -0.82 -13.74
CA SER A 139 -9.56 0.22 -14.38
C SER A 139 -8.72 1.31 -15.09
N ARG A 140 -7.81 0.88 -15.99
CA ARG A 140 -6.83 1.77 -16.63
C ARG A 140 -7.47 2.85 -17.50
N GLY A 141 -6.94 4.06 -17.38
CA GLY A 141 -7.31 5.18 -18.24
C GLY A 141 -8.58 5.91 -17.82
N GLN A 142 -9.31 5.47 -16.80
CA GLN A 142 -10.55 6.11 -16.35
C GLN A 142 -10.26 7.42 -15.59
N CYS A 143 -10.64 8.55 -16.17
CA CYS A 143 -10.55 9.85 -15.51
C CYS A 143 -11.83 10.09 -14.73
N ASP A 144 -11.77 9.97 -13.41
CA ASP A 144 -12.95 10.20 -12.58
C ASP A 144 -13.20 11.69 -12.34
N TYR A 145 -12.17 12.56 -12.39
CA TYR A 145 -12.32 13.99 -12.11
C TYR A 145 -11.37 14.92 -12.91
N PRO A 146 -11.83 16.15 -13.22
CA PRO A 146 -13.24 16.56 -13.27
C PRO A 146 -13.95 15.66 -14.28
N ARG A 147 -15.22 15.25 -14.08
CA ARG A 147 -15.95 14.37 -15.03
C ARG A 147 -16.33 15.16 -16.28
N PRO A 148 -15.54 15.21 -17.37
CA PRO A 148 -15.90 16.00 -18.53
C PRO A 148 -16.81 15.09 -19.35
N ASN A 149 -18.12 15.27 -19.25
CA ASN A 149 -19.12 14.55 -20.06
C ASN A 149 -19.05 13.00 -19.97
N GLY A 150 -18.61 12.45 -18.83
CA GLY A 150 -18.55 10.99 -18.62
C GLY A 150 -17.44 10.26 -19.38
N ALA A 151 -16.47 10.97 -19.96
CA ALA A 151 -15.39 10.37 -20.73
C ALA A 151 -14.36 9.64 -19.83
N ARG A 152 -14.17 8.33 -20.05
CA ARG A 152 -13.24 7.46 -19.31
C ARG A 152 -11.77 7.59 -19.77
N ARG A 153 -11.29 8.78 -20.16
CA ARG A 153 -9.96 8.98 -20.77
C ARG A 153 -9.39 10.35 -20.40
N PRO A 154 -8.05 10.55 -20.42
CA PRO A 154 -7.46 11.87 -20.28
C PRO A 154 -8.06 12.84 -21.29
N VAL A 155 -8.52 13.98 -20.80
CA VAL A 155 -9.17 15.02 -21.60
C VAL A 155 -8.29 16.25 -21.63
N PHE A 156 -8.15 16.85 -22.80
CA PHE A 156 -7.47 18.13 -22.95
C PHE A 156 -8.45 19.29 -22.78
N GLU A 157 -7.98 20.34 -22.12
CA GLU A 157 -8.69 21.61 -21.95
C GLU A 157 -7.78 22.75 -22.44
N ALA A 158 -8.37 23.69 -23.19
CA ALA A 158 -7.67 24.92 -23.59
C ALA A 158 -7.55 25.84 -22.39
N LEU A 159 -6.34 26.36 -22.17
CA LEU A 159 -6.11 27.36 -21.14
C LEU A 159 -6.47 28.77 -21.64
N PRO A 160 -6.80 29.71 -20.74
CA PRO A 160 -7.01 31.11 -21.11
C PRO A 160 -5.84 31.64 -21.95
N ASN A 161 -6.16 32.41 -23.00
CA ASN A 161 -5.21 32.95 -23.99
C ASN A 161 -4.59 31.94 -24.98
N TYR A 162 -4.92 30.65 -24.87
CA TYR A 162 -4.50 29.61 -25.82
C TYR A 162 -5.73 28.91 -26.38
N PRO A 163 -6.53 29.60 -27.23
CA PRO A 163 -7.74 29.01 -27.79
C PRO A 163 -7.40 27.73 -28.54
N GLY A 164 -8.27 26.72 -28.40
CA GLY A 164 -8.03 25.45 -29.02
C GLY A 164 -9.29 24.66 -29.32
N THR A 165 -9.11 23.66 -30.17
CA THR A 165 -10.15 22.78 -30.71
C THR A 165 -9.79 21.34 -30.40
N VAL A 166 -10.75 20.59 -29.88
CA VAL A 166 -10.57 19.17 -29.61
C VAL A 166 -10.42 18.40 -30.93
N VAL A 167 -9.49 17.43 -30.98
CA VAL A 167 -9.26 16.55 -32.13
C VAL A 167 -9.21 15.08 -31.70
N ASN A 168 -9.25 14.16 -32.66
CA ASN A 168 -9.12 12.71 -32.43
C ASN A 168 -10.08 12.14 -31.37
N ASN A 169 -11.38 12.41 -31.50
CA ASN A 169 -12.41 11.90 -30.58
C ASN A 169 -12.06 12.17 -29.10
N GLN A 170 -11.69 13.41 -28.78
CA GLN A 170 -11.33 13.86 -27.43
C GLN A 170 -9.97 13.36 -26.89
N ARG A 171 -9.16 12.66 -27.70
CA ARG A 171 -7.80 12.22 -27.32
C ARG A 171 -6.68 13.20 -27.69
N GLY A 172 -7.04 14.33 -28.29
CA GLY A 172 -6.08 15.37 -28.64
C GLY A 172 -6.71 16.74 -28.65
N MET A 173 -5.87 17.75 -28.75
CA MET A 173 -6.30 19.14 -28.88
C MET A 173 -5.34 19.88 -29.80
N GLU A 174 -5.84 20.85 -30.54
CA GLU A 174 -5.00 21.82 -31.25
C GLU A 174 -5.17 23.17 -30.60
N THR A 175 -4.08 23.80 -30.17
CA THR A 175 -4.11 25.14 -29.56
C THR A 175 -3.28 26.12 -30.37
N ALA A 176 -3.68 27.39 -30.34
CA ALA A 176 -2.98 28.47 -31.00
C ALA A 176 -1.54 28.65 -30.45
N ILE A 177 -0.64 29.13 -31.31
CA ILE A 177 0.70 29.59 -30.93
C ILE A 177 0.61 31.10 -30.67
N VAL A 178 0.84 31.51 -29.43
CA VAL A 178 0.78 32.91 -28.98
C VAL A 178 2.15 33.31 -28.44
N ASN A 179 2.76 34.32 -29.05
CA ASN A 179 4.10 34.82 -28.69
C ASN A 179 5.15 33.70 -28.61
N GLY A 180 5.18 32.83 -29.63
CA GLY A 180 6.12 31.70 -29.70
C GLY A 180 5.86 30.60 -28.67
N ARG A 181 4.68 30.57 -28.02
CA ARG A 181 4.33 29.55 -27.02
C ARG A 181 2.97 28.97 -27.28
N SER A 182 2.76 27.77 -26.78
CA SER A 182 1.46 27.12 -26.74
C SER A 182 1.29 26.37 -25.44
N ARG A 183 0.08 26.40 -24.87
CA ARG A 183 -0.23 25.73 -23.60
C ARG A 183 -1.51 24.92 -23.67
N VAL A 184 -1.54 23.84 -22.91
CA VAL A 184 -2.73 22.98 -22.76
C VAL A 184 -2.80 22.42 -21.35
N ARG A 185 -4.01 22.15 -20.87
CA ARG A 185 -4.24 21.33 -19.68
C ARG A 185 -4.60 19.91 -20.09
N MET A 186 -3.96 18.92 -19.48
CA MET A 186 -4.33 17.51 -19.60
C MET A 186 -4.87 17.02 -18.26
N HIS A 187 -6.15 16.65 -18.22
CA HIS A 187 -6.78 15.99 -17.09
C HIS A 187 -6.33 14.54 -17.02
N CYS A 188 -5.94 14.08 -15.84
CA CYS A 188 -5.34 12.77 -15.61
C CYS A 188 -6.29 11.84 -14.87
N THR A 189 -5.97 10.54 -14.84
CA THR A 189 -6.73 9.58 -14.04
C THR A 189 -6.35 9.67 -12.57
N ASN A 190 -7.12 9.00 -11.72
CA ASN A 190 -6.88 8.88 -10.28
C ASN A 190 -6.35 7.50 -9.87
N ASN A 191 -6.11 6.61 -10.84
CA ASN A 191 -5.62 5.26 -10.60
C ASN A 191 -4.08 5.22 -10.58
N GLY A 192 -3.52 4.67 -9.50
CA GLY A 192 -2.08 4.46 -9.37
C GLY A 192 -1.54 3.52 -10.46
N GLY A 193 -0.50 3.96 -11.17
CA GLY A 193 0.17 3.15 -12.20
C GLY A 193 -0.32 3.38 -13.63
N ASP A 194 -1.39 4.15 -13.82
CA ASP A 194 -1.72 4.67 -15.13
C ASP A 194 -0.56 5.54 -15.63
N ALA A 195 -0.16 5.33 -16.88
CA ALA A 195 1.01 5.98 -17.45
C ALA A 195 0.70 6.58 -18.82
N TYR A 196 1.31 7.74 -19.09
CA TYR A 196 1.07 8.53 -20.29
C TYR A 196 2.36 9.00 -20.92
N ARG A 197 2.33 9.13 -22.24
CA ARG A 197 3.31 9.91 -23.00
C ARG A 197 2.58 11.00 -23.75
N LEU A 198 3.00 12.25 -23.55
CA LEU A 198 2.43 13.41 -24.20
C LEU A 198 3.27 13.78 -25.41
N PHE A 199 2.61 14.10 -26.51
CA PHE A 199 3.22 14.57 -27.74
C PHE A 199 2.72 15.96 -28.06
N ALA A 200 3.63 16.81 -28.57
CA ALA A 200 3.33 18.12 -29.10
C ALA A 200 3.94 18.23 -30.50
N GLY A 201 3.14 18.53 -31.51
CA GLY A 201 3.61 18.71 -32.88
C GLY A 201 3.05 19.96 -33.52
N VAL A 202 3.84 20.62 -34.36
CA VAL A 202 3.34 21.73 -35.18
C VAL A 202 2.39 21.18 -36.24
N VAL A 203 1.29 21.88 -36.49
CA VAL A 203 0.39 21.58 -37.60
C VAL A 203 0.02 22.86 -38.34
N VAL A 204 0.00 22.78 -39.66
CA VAL A 204 -0.44 23.87 -40.55
C VAL A 204 -1.57 23.32 -41.41
N GLY A 205 -2.81 23.69 -41.09
CA GLY A 205 -3.98 23.01 -41.63
C GLY A 205 -3.94 21.52 -41.26
N SER A 206 -3.95 20.64 -42.27
CA SER A 206 -3.85 19.19 -42.08
C SER A 206 -2.42 18.65 -42.12
N THR A 207 -1.43 19.50 -42.44
CA THR A 207 -0.04 19.07 -42.66
C THR A 207 0.70 18.97 -41.34
N PRO A 208 1.22 17.79 -40.96
CA PRO A 208 2.04 17.63 -39.77
C PRO A 208 3.44 18.22 -39.99
N GLY A 209 3.96 18.89 -38.96
CA GLY A 209 5.33 19.39 -38.89
C GLY A 209 6.16 18.66 -37.82
N PRO A 210 7.24 19.28 -37.32
CA PRO A 210 8.07 18.73 -36.25
C PRO A 210 7.26 18.37 -35.01
N GLN A 211 7.64 17.27 -34.35
CA GLN A 211 6.96 16.74 -33.17
C GLN A 211 7.98 16.36 -32.10
N ILE A 212 7.64 16.62 -30.84
CA ILE A 212 8.39 16.20 -29.66
C ILE A 212 7.49 15.44 -28.71
N HIS A 213 8.09 14.69 -27.77
CA HIS A 213 7.34 13.98 -26.74
C HIS A 213 8.04 14.02 -25.38
N THR A 214 7.26 13.86 -24.32
CA THR A 214 7.79 13.57 -22.98
C THR A 214 8.32 12.13 -22.94
N GLY A 215 9.02 11.75 -21.87
CA GLY A 215 9.05 10.32 -21.54
C GLY A 215 7.76 9.89 -20.82
N ASP A 216 7.76 8.70 -20.24
CA ASP A 216 6.57 8.17 -19.56
C ASP A 216 6.33 8.89 -18.23
N MET A 217 5.10 9.33 -18.01
CA MET A 217 4.64 9.99 -16.79
C MET A 217 3.59 9.10 -16.14
N THR A 218 3.77 8.76 -14.87
CA THR A 218 2.89 7.80 -14.18
C THR A 218 2.10 8.49 -13.08
N MET A 219 0.87 8.01 -12.84
CA MET A 219 0.02 8.43 -11.74
C MET A 219 0.46 7.78 -10.43
N TRP A 220 0.61 8.60 -9.39
CA TRP A 220 1.04 8.19 -8.06
C TRP A 220 0.13 8.77 -6.98
N LYS A 221 0.03 8.09 -5.85
CA LYS A 221 -0.54 8.65 -4.62
C LYS A 221 0.58 9.12 -3.71
N ARG A 222 0.44 10.31 -3.14
CA ARG A 222 1.38 10.84 -2.14
C ARG A 222 0.73 10.82 -0.77
N VAL A 223 1.34 10.10 0.16
CA VAL A 223 0.98 10.07 1.58
C VAL A 223 2.17 10.56 2.39
N ASP A 224 1.97 11.63 3.15
CA ASP A 224 2.95 12.12 4.10
C ASP A 224 2.76 11.34 5.41
N VAL A 225 3.81 10.77 5.99
CA VAL A 225 3.70 9.92 7.19
C VAL A 225 4.44 10.57 8.34
N GLU A 226 3.70 10.99 9.35
CA GLU A 226 4.26 11.44 10.62
C GLU A 226 4.83 10.25 11.37
N TYR A 227 6.15 10.20 11.48
CA TYR A 227 6.85 9.10 12.14
C TYR A 227 7.25 9.48 13.56
N ARG A 228 6.65 8.80 14.53
CA ARG A 228 6.97 8.96 15.95
C ARG A 228 7.62 7.73 16.52
N ARG A 229 8.53 7.97 17.47
CA ARG A 229 9.24 6.92 18.18
C ARG A 229 9.23 7.19 19.66
N MET A 230 8.71 6.25 20.42
CA MET A 230 8.74 6.32 21.88
C MET A 230 10.18 6.28 22.41
N ARG A 231 10.46 7.03 23.47
CA ARG A 231 11.76 6.98 24.15
C ARG A 231 12.07 5.54 24.58
N GLY A 232 13.31 5.08 24.31
CA GLY A 232 13.77 3.74 24.66
C GLY A 232 13.44 2.65 23.62
N VAL A 233 12.81 3.02 22.50
CA VAL A 233 12.42 2.07 21.45
C VAL A 233 13.33 2.21 20.22
N THR A 234 13.74 1.07 19.65
CA THR A 234 14.46 1.01 18.36
C THR A 234 13.58 1.55 17.23
N GLY A 235 14.17 2.27 16.28
CA GLY A 235 13.41 2.82 15.15
C GLY A 235 13.09 1.74 14.11
N ILE A 236 11.93 1.87 13.47
CA ILE A 236 11.56 1.14 12.26
C ILE A 236 12.38 1.67 11.08
N GLN A 237 12.84 0.77 10.20
CA GLN A 237 13.52 1.12 8.95
C GLN A 237 12.50 1.62 7.90
N VAL A 238 11.96 2.83 8.10
CA VAL A 238 10.87 3.39 7.30
C VAL A 238 11.17 3.50 5.80
N GLY A 239 12.44 3.57 5.40
CA GLY A 239 12.83 3.50 3.98
C GLY A 239 12.43 2.18 3.30
N ARG A 240 12.53 1.05 4.01
CA ARG A 240 12.07 -0.26 3.51
C ARG A 240 10.55 -0.37 3.51
N VAL A 241 9.90 0.23 4.52
CA VAL A 241 8.43 0.33 4.56
C VAL A 241 7.93 1.11 3.33
N ALA A 242 8.52 2.27 3.02
CA ALA A 242 8.14 3.05 1.84
C ALA A 242 8.31 2.28 0.53
N ASN A 243 9.37 1.48 0.40
CA ASN A 243 9.65 0.73 -0.83
C ASN A 243 8.60 -0.35 -1.14
N ALA A 244 8.01 -0.97 -0.12
CA ALA A 244 6.95 -1.98 -0.27
C ALA A 244 5.68 -1.45 -0.94
N PHE A 245 5.46 -0.13 -0.89
CA PHE A 245 4.28 0.52 -1.47
C PHE A 245 4.54 1.07 -2.89
N GLU A 246 5.78 1.03 -3.39
CA GLU A 246 6.11 1.58 -4.71
C GLU A 246 5.49 0.79 -5.87
N LEU A 247 5.34 -0.54 -5.73
CA LEU A 247 4.62 -1.35 -6.73
C LEU A 247 3.12 -1.01 -6.79
N ALA A 248 2.56 -0.41 -5.74
CA ALA A 248 1.21 0.12 -5.74
C ALA A 248 1.14 1.58 -6.23
N PHE A 249 2.26 2.15 -6.67
CA PHE A 249 2.39 3.56 -7.07
C PHE A 249 2.00 4.53 -5.94
N ILE A 250 2.35 4.16 -4.70
CA ILE A 250 2.16 5.00 -3.52
C ILE A 250 3.54 5.46 -3.04
N GLN A 251 3.72 6.77 -2.95
CA GLN A 251 4.87 7.39 -2.31
C GLN A 251 4.54 7.69 -0.85
N LEU A 252 5.21 6.98 0.06
CA LEU A 252 5.21 7.28 1.49
C LEU A 252 6.40 8.19 1.84
N ASP A 253 6.12 9.44 2.19
CA ASP A 253 7.12 10.42 2.61
C ASP A 253 7.11 10.55 4.14
N PHE A 254 8.02 9.82 4.80
CA PHE A 254 8.15 9.84 6.26
C PHE A 254 8.83 11.12 6.75
N THR A 255 8.33 11.69 7.85
CA THR A 255 9.07 12.71 8.60
C THR A 255 10.35 12.12 9.19
N ALA A 256 11.29 12.99 9.57
CA ALA A 256 12.31 12.59 10.53
C ALA A 256 11.63 12.02 11.79
N SER A 257 12.27 11.05 12.45
CA SER A 257 11.73 10.42 13.64
C SER A 257 11.58 11.43 14.78
N ILE A 258 10.34 11.71 15.18
CA ILE A 258 10.03 12.58 16.32
C ILE A 258 9.98 11.72 17.57
N ARG A 259 10.82 12.02 18.56
CA ARG A 259 10.81 11.30 19.83
C ARG A 259 9.65 11.77 20.69
N ILE A 260 8.87 10.83 21.21
CA ILE A 260 7.81 11.08 22.20
C ILE A 260 8.20 10.49 23.56
N PRO A 261 7.69 11.05 24.68
CA PRO A 261 7.94 10.50 26.00
C PRO A 261 7.56 9.02 26.11
N TYR A 262 8.20 8.31 27.03
CA TYR A 262 7.76 6.96 27.36
C TYR A 262 6.40 7.04 28.04
N ARG A 263 5.43 6.31 27.50
CA ARG A 263 4.11 6.09 28.09
C ARG A 263 3.67 4.71 27.66
N ARG A 264 3.12 3.90 28.57
CA ARG A 264 2.49 2.64 28.16
C ARG A 264 1.37 2.98 27.18
N ALA A 265 1.52 2.53 25.93
CA ALA A 265 0.54 2.81 24.88
C ALA A 265 -0.75 2.01 25.09
N LEU A 266 -0.61 0.79 25.64
CA LEU A 266 -1.70 -0.08 26.07
C LEU A 266 -1.30 -0.76 27.40
N THR A 267 -2.28 -1.29 28.12
CA THR A 267 -2.15 -2.19 29.28
C THR A 267 -2.77 -3.56 28.99
N ALA A 268 -2.56 -4.55 29.87
CA ALA A 268 -3.09 -5.91 29.70
C ALA A 268 -4.62 -6.02 29.82
N THR A 269 -5.28 -4.95 30.26
CA THR A 269 -6.73 -4.84 30.42
C THR A 269 -7.36 -3.86 29.44
N ASP A 270 -6.55 -3.14 28.66
CA ASP A 270 -7.07 -2.14 27.74
C ASP A 270 -7.78 -2.81 26.56
N ASP A 271 -8.87 -2.18 26.12
CA ASP A 271 -9.37 -2.38 24.77
C ASP A 271 -8.34 -1.83 23.77
N ILE A 272 -7.72 -2.73 23.01
CA ILE A 272 -6.63 -2.41 22.08
C ILE A 272 -7.05 -1.35 21.06
N GLU A 273 -8.29 -1.43 20.58
CA GLU A 273 -8.83 -0.50 19.58
C GLU A 273 -9.05 0.88 20.20
N GLY A 274 -9.83 1.00 21.28
CA GLY A 274 -10.15 2.27 21.92
C GLY A 274 -8.93 2.97 22.54
N ALA A 275 -8.06 2.23 23.22
CA ALA A 275 -6.85 2.80 23.81
C ALA A 275 -5.79 3.14 22.74
N GLY A 276 -5.65 2.31 21.70
CA GLY A 276 -4.79 2.59 20.55
C GLY A 276 -5.23 3.85 19.80
N ALA A 277 -6.53 4.00 19.57
CA ALA A 277 -7.14 5.18 18.99
C ALA A 277 -6.81 6.45 19.80
N SER A 278 -7.07 6.42 21.10
CA SER A 278 -6.81 7.53 22.01
C SER A 278 -5.33 7.92 22.04
N PHE A 279 -4.43 6.93 22.01
CA PHE A 279 -3.00 7.16 21.98
C PHE A 279 -2.54 7.81 20.66
N CYS A 280 -3.01 7.30 19.52
CA CYS A 280 -2.73 7.90 18.21
C CYS A 280 -3.23 9.34 18.16
N ALA A 281 -4.46 9.61 18.59
CA ALA A 281 -5.05 10.95 18.59
C ALA A 281 -4.20 11.95 19.39
N ALA A 282 -3.77 11.56 20.60
CA ALA A 282 -2.92 12.41 21.44
C ALA A 282 -1.53 12.70 20.87
N ASN A 283 -1.07 11.90 19.89
CA ASN A 283 0.27 12.00 19.32
C ASN A 283 0.25 12.42 17.84
N PHE A 284 -0.90 12.64 17.20
CA PHE A 284 -0.93 12.97 15.78
C PHE A 284 -1.02 14.48 15.56
N THR A 285 0.13 15.15 15.34
CA THR A 285 0.13 16.61 15.15
C THR A 285 -0.41 17.06 13.80
N HIS A 286 -0.42 16.17 12.81
CA HIS A 286 -1.01 16.43 11.51
C HIS A 286 -2.44 15.87 11.38
N ALA A 287 -3.11 15.58 12.50
CA ALA A 287 -4.53 15.28 12.47
C ALA A 287 -5.30 16.37 11.71
N ARG A 288 -6.36 15.96 10.97
CA ARG A 288 -7.18 16.83 10.11
C ARG A 288 -6.46 17.46 8.91
N ARG A 289 -5.23 17.04 8.61
CA ARG A 289 -4.50 17.48 7.41
C ARG A 289 -4.59 16.37 6.36
N PRO A 290 -5.28 16.59 5.24
CA PRO A 290 -5.47 15.55 4.26
C PRO A 290 -4.17 14.94 3.72
N GLY A 291 -4.20 13.62 3.49
CA GLY A 291 -3.06 12.85 3.01
C GLY A 291 -1.94 12.65 4.03
N TRP A 292 -2.18 12.98 5.31
CA TRP A 292 -1.27 12.63 6.41
C TRP A 292 -1.68 11.35 7.11
N PHE A 293 -0.71 10.47 7.29
CA PHE A 293 -0.81 9.27 8.11
C PHE A 293 0.11 9.42 9.34
N LEU A 294 -0.10 8.56 10.34
CA LEU A 294 0.71 8.46 11.54
C LEU A 294 1.24 7.03 11.69
N LEU A 295 2.55 6.90 11.90
CA LEU A 295 3.18 5.65 12.32
C LEU A 295 3.90 5.88 13.64
N ILE A 296 3.56 5.12 14.67
CA ILE A 296 4.22 5.18 15.97
C ILE A 296 4.96 3.87 16.25
N ALA A 297 6.28 3.94 16.41
CA ALA A 297 7.07 2.89 17.04
C ALA A 297 6.92 3.00 18.57
N ALA A 298 6.10 2.12 19.15
CA ALA A 298 5.74 2.11 20.56
C ALA A 298 6.44 0.98 21.33
N ASN A 299 6.59 1.14 22.64
CA ASN A 299 6.99 0.05 23.52
C ASN A 299 5.79 -0.87 23.79
N MET A 300 6.02 -2.12 24.19
CA MET A 300 4.98 -3.16 24.27
C MET A 300 3.71 -2.73 25.01
N ALA A 301 2.59 -3.25 24.53
CA ALA A 301 1.25 -3.16 25.09
C ALA A 301 1.10 -3.77 26.49
N THR A 302 2.04 -4.60 26.94
CA THR A 302 1.97 -5.27 28.24
C THR A 302 3.38 -5.44 28.82
N SER A 303 3.48 -5.48 30.16
CA SER A 303 4.52 -6.29 30.77
C SER A 303 4.25 -7.72 30.29
N LEU A 304 5.08 -8.26 29.41
CA LEU A 304 5.12 -9.71 29.20
C LEU A 304 5.24 -10.30 30.60
N ARG A 305 4.17 -10.90 31.15
CA ARG A 305 4.38 -11.96 32.11
C ARG A 305 5.11 -13.00 31.28
N THR A 306 6.41 -13.10 31.51
CA THR A 306 7.31 -14.06 30.88
C THR A 306 6.86 -15.45 31.28
N THR A 307 5.80 -15.95 30.66
CA THR A 307 5.57 -17.38 30.59
C THR A 307 6.17 -17.80 29.26
N ASN A 308 7.39 -18.32 29.33
CA ASN A 308 7.94 -19.07 28.21
C ASN A 308 6.86 -20.03 27.71
N PRO A 309 6.58 -20.09 26.40
CA PRO A 309 5.56 -21.00 25.88
C PRO A 309 5.92 -22.41 26.34
N GLN A 310 5.01 -23.04 27.09
CA GLN A 310 5.25 -24.38 27.60
C GLN A 310 5.18 -25.34 26.40
N ARG A 311 6.22 -26.17 26.27
CA ARG A 311 6.37 -27.12 25.17
C ARG A 311 5.86 -28.48 25.61
N TYR A 312 4.95 -29.04 24.84
CA TYR A 312 4.37 -30.35 25.03
C TYR A 312 4.50 -31.15 23.75
N VAL A 313 4.85 -32.42 23.84
CA VAL A 313 4.70 -33.33 22.70
C VAL A 313 3.22 -33.64 22.61
N TYR A 314 2.60 -33.44 21.44
CA TYR A 314 1.25 -33.90 21.15
C TYR A 314 1.38 -35.34 20.65
N PRO A 315 1.14 -36.37 21.49
CA PRO A 315 1.03 -37.73 21.00
C PRO A 315 -0.23 -37.81 20.14
N ASP A 316 -0.19 -38.60 19.07
CA ASP A 316 -1.44 -39.14 18.52
C ASP A 316 -2.17 -39.81 19.69
N LEU A 317 -3.31 -39.25 20.11
CA LEU A 317 -4.21 -39.95 21.00
C LEU A 317 -4.55 -41.25 20.28
N PRO A 318 -4.18 -42.43 20.82
CA PRO A 318 -4.56 -43.67 20.16
C PRO A 318 -6.09 -43.66 20.05
N ALA A 319 -6.59 -43.99 18.86
CA ALA A 319 -8.03 -44.05 18.56
C ALA A 319 -8.83 -44.93 19.55
N SER A 320 -8.12 -45.70 20.39
CA SER A 320 -8.65 -46.60 21.40
C SER A 320 -8.85 -46.01 22.81
N ASN A 321 -8.45 -44.77 23.12
CA ASN A 321 -8.84 -44.15 24.40
C ASN A 321 -10.27 -43.62 24.32
N THR A 322 -11.22 -44.55 24.46
CA THR A 322 -12.68 -44.42 24.43
C THR A 322 -13.29 -43.69 25.62
N SER A 323 -12.53 -42.89 26.37
CA SER A 323 -13.17 -41.92 27.26
C SER A 323 -13.82 -40.88 26.37
N THR A 324 -15.13 -41.02 26.16
CA THR A 324 -15.94 -40.03 25.46
C THR A 324 -15.56 -38.67 26.04
N PRO A 325 -15.07 -37.72 25.23
CA PRO A 325 -14.71 -36.42 25.75
C PRO A 325 -15.92 -35.89 26.53
N PRO A 326 -15.73 -35.38 27.76
CA PRO A 326 -16.84 -34.84 28.54
C PRO A 326 -17.58 -33.82 27.67
N PRO A 327 -18.93 -33.81 27.71
CA PRO A 327 -19.72 -32.97 26.82
C PRO A 327 -19.27 -31.52 26.98
N LEU A 328 -18.90 -30.91 25.85
CA LEU A 328 -18.57 -29.49 25.83
C LEU A 328 -19.81 -28.71 26.30
N PRO A 329 -19.65 -27.59 27.03
CA PRO A 329 -20.77 -26.70 27.32
C PRO A 329 -21.49 -26.34 26.03
N ALA A 330 -22.82 -26.20 26.05
CA ALA A 330 -23.61 -25.90 24.86
C ALA A 330 -23.14 -24.64 24.11
N THR A 331 -22.56 -23.68 24.84
CA THR A 331 -21.93 -22.45 24.30
C THR A 331 -20.65 -22.69 23.49
N MET A 332 -20.08 -23.90 23.55
CA MET A 332 -18.83 -24.29 22.90
C MET A 332 -19.03 -25.37 21.81
N ALA A 333 -20.27 -25.76 21.50
CA ALA A 333 -20.57 -26.78 20.50
C ALA A 333 -20.08 -26.43 19.08
N SER A 334 -19.89 -25.14 18.78
CA SER A 334 -19.33 -24.62 17.52
C SER A 334 -17.80 -24.46 17.54
N VAL A 335 -17.14 -24.67 18.69
CA VAL A 335 -15.72 -24.40 18.90
C VAL A 335 -14.95 -25.73 18.85
N ARG A 336 -13.84 -25.79 18.11
CA ARG A 336 -13.00 -26.99 18.05
C ARG A 336 -12.08 -27.07 19.25
N THR A 337 -11.63 -28.27 19.60
CA THR A 337 -10.85 -28.48 20.82
C THR A 337 -9.53 -29.16 20.51
N VAL A 338 -8.43 -28.58 21.01
CA VAL A 338 -7.13 -29.24 21.11
C VAL A 338 -7.04 -29.91 22.47
N VAL A 339 -6.73 -31.20 22.51
CA VAL A 339 -6.62 -31.97 23.76
C VAL A 339 -5.16 -32.16 24.10
N LEU A 340 -4.71 -31.54 25.18
CA LEU A 340 -3.36 -31.70 25.67
C LEU A 340 -3.31 -32.83 26.71
N PRO A 341 -2.34 -33.76 26.62
CA PRO A 341 -2.16 -34.84 27.61
C PRO A 341 -1.44 -34.34 28.88
N VAL A 342 -1.81 -33.15 29.34
CA VAL A 342 -1.27 -32.51 30.55
C VAL A 342 -2.32 -31.57 31.11
N VAL A 343 -2.35 -31.42 32.42
CA VAL A 343 -3.15 -30.40 33.10
C VAL A 343 -2.36 -29.10 33.16
N LEU A 344 -2.81 -28.05 32.48
CA LEU A 344 -2.23 -26.72 32.63
C LEU A 344 -2.45 -26.23 34.08
N PRO A 345 -1.47 -25.54 34.69
CA PRO A 345 -1.62 -24.99 36.03
C PRO A 345 -2.90 -24.15 36.20
N ALA A 346 -3.44 -24.11 37.41
CA ALA A 346 -4.57 -23.23 37.74
C ALA A 346 -4.19 -21.76 37.44
N GLY A 347 -5.08 -21.03 36.76
CA GLY A 347 -4.83 -19.65 36.32
C GLY A 347 -3.95 -19.48 35.06
N ALA A 348 -3.41 -20.57 34.50
CA ALA A 348 -2.65 -20.56 33.25
C ALA A 348 -3.55 -20.84 32.04
N ASP A 349 -4.59 -20.02 31.84
CA ASP A 349 -5.50 -20.20 30.69
C ASP A 349 -4.75 -19.96 29.39
N ALA A 350 -4.96 -20.85 28.41
CA ALA A 350 -4.36 -20.71 27.10
C ALA A 350 -4.93 -19.49 26.40
N SER A 351 -4.06 -18.70 25.77
CA SER A 351 -4.42 -17.63 24.84
C SER A 351 -4.19 -18.04 23.39
N ALA A 352 -3.21 -18.93 23.17
CA ALA A 352 -2.93 -19.51 21.87
C ALA A 352 -2.29 -20.89 21.97
N VAL A 353 -2.51 -21.71 20.95
CA VAL A 353 -1.93 -23.05 20.79
C VAL A 353 -1.13 -23.09 19.51
N TYR A 354 0.11 -23.53 19.55
CA TYR A 354 0.99 -23.69 18.40
C TYR A 354 1.21 -25.18 18.13
N LEU A 355 0.86 -25.67 16.96
CA LEU A 355 1.24 -26.99 16.48
C LEU A 355 2.49 -26.82 15.60
N VAL A 356 3.58 -27.51 15.92
CA VAL A 356 4.89 -27.33 15.27
C VAL A 356 5.46 -28.66 14.80
N ASP A 357 5.83 -28.74 13.52
CA ASP A 357 6.44 -29.90 12.87
C ASP A 357 7.62 -29.45 11.99
N GLY A 358 8.85 -29.64 12.49
CA GLY A 358 10.05 -29.09 11.89
C GLY A 358 9.98 -27.56 11.75
N ASN A 359 10.03 -27.06 10.51
CA ASN A 359 9.92 -25.63 10.18
C ASN A 359 8.47 -25.18 9.92
N ARG A 360 7.48 -26.06 10.13
CA ARG A 360 6.06 -25.74 9.96
C ARG A 360 5.47 -25.41 11.32
N ASP A 361 4.71 -24.33 11.41
CA ASP A 361 3.98 -23.97 12.61
C ASP A 361 2.55 -23.52 12.29
N LEU A 362 1.64 -23.84 13.20
CA LEU A 362 0.24 -23.48 13.11
C LEU A 362 -0.25 -22.95 14.44
N VAL A 363 -0.79 -21.74 14.46
CA VAL A 363 -1.30 -21.13 15.69
C VAL A 363 -2.82 -21.33 15.80
N PHE A 364 -3.40 -21.35 16.97
CA PHE A 364 -4.84 -21.20 17.14
C PHE A 364 -5.06 -20.26 18.30
N TYR A 365 -5.94 -19.28 18.17
CA TYR A 365 -6.35 -18.49 19.32
C TYR A 365 -7.32 -19.29 20.16
N ALA A 366 -7.05 -19.34 21.46
CA ALA A 366 -7.89 -20.05 22.40
C ALA A 366 -9.13 -19.20 22.72
N ALA A 367 -10.31 -19.79 22.54
CA ALA A 367 -11.60 -19.25 22.95
C ALA A 367 -11.92 -19.64 24.41
N GLY A 368 -11.27 -20.67 24.95
CA GLY A 368 -11.45 -21.13 26.32
C GLY A 368 -10.50 -22.27 26.69
N THR A 369 -10.30 -22.49 27.98
CA THR A 369 -9.48 -23.58 28.54
C THR A 369 -10.26 -24.31 29.61
N THR A 370 -10.41 -25.63 29.45
CA THR A 370 -11.07 -26.51 30.43
C THR A 370 -10.08 -27.57 30.89
N ARG A 371 -9.90 -27.72 32.20
CA ARG A 371 -8.94 -28.65 32.80
C ARG A 371 -9.68 -29.87 33.34
N PHE A 372 -9.16 -31.06 33.09
CA PHE A 372 -9.69 -32.31 33.63
C PHE A 372 -8.60 -33.05 34.41
N PRO A 373 -8.41 -32.73 35.70
CA PRO A 373 -7.39 -33.35 36.53
C PRO A 373 -7.51 -34.87 36.60
N SER A 374 -8.75 -35.39 36.64
CA SER A 374 -9.06 -36.83 36.69
C SER A 374 -8.57 -37.61 35.47
N SER A 375 -8.37 -36.94 34.33
CA SER A 375 -7.95 -37.54 33.06
C SER A 375 -6.59 -37.03 32.60
N ASN A 376 -5.87 -36.32 33.49
CA ASN A 376 -4.58 -35.68 33.24
C ASN A 376 -4.53 -34.89 31.91
N CYS A 377 -5.58 -34.14 31.58
CA CYS A 377 -5.67 -33.46 30.30
C CYS A 377 -6.26 -32.05 30.38
N THR A 378 -5.95 -31.25 29.37
CA THR A 378 -6.50 -29.90 29.17
C THR A 378 -7.11 -29.79 27.80
N TYR A 379 -8.35 -29.32 27.76
CA TYR A 379 -9.09 -29.04 26.55
C TYR A 379 -8.96 -27.55 26.26
N ILE A 380 -8.36 -27.20 25.15
CA ILE A 380 -8.27 -25.82 24.68
C ILE A 380 -9.23 -25.67 23.53
N ALA A 381 -10.30 -24.92 23.76
CA ALA A 381 -11.21 -24.57 22.70
C ALA A 381 -10.56 -23.48 21.84
N VAL A 382 -10.58 -23.64 20.53
CA VAL A 382 -9.92 -22.77 19.57
C VAL A 382 -10.92 -22.11 18.63
N HIS A 383 -10.72 -20.83 18.35
CA HIS A 383 -11.52 -20.11 17.36
C HIS A 383 -11.43 -20.79 15.99
N PRO A 384 -12.51 -20.76 15.18
CA PRO A 384 -12.48 -21.27 13.83
C PRO A 384 -11.42 -20.53 13.00
N LEU A 385 -10.87 -21.22 12.01
CA LEU A 385 -9.93 -20.62 11.08
C LEU A 385 -10.70 -19.67 10.18
N ARG A 386 -10.54 -18.36 10.41
CA ARG A 386 -11.16 -17.32 9.60
C ARG A 386 -10.36 -17.14 8.31
N TYR A 387 -11.03 -17.34 7.16
CA TYR A 387 -10.52 -16.94 5.86
C TYR A 387 -11.42 -15.85 5.30
N HIS A 388 -10.85 -14.76 4.78
CA HIS A 388 -11.62 -13.72 4.12
C HIS A 388 -11.65 -13.98 2.60
N PRO A 389 -12.81 -14.28 1.99
CA PRO A 389 -12.94 -14.30 0.54
C PRO A 389 -12.42 -13.01 -0.06
N ASP A 390 -11.97 -13.10 -1.32
CA ASP A 390 -11.22 -12.05 -1.98
C ASP A 390 -11.78 -10.65 -1.76
N PRO A 391 -10.91 -9.61 -1.69
CA PRO A 391 -11.37 -8.24 -1.76
C PRO A 391 -12.06 -8.09 -3.11
N GLN A 392 -13.38 -7.96 -3.08
CA GLN A 392 -14.14 -7.52 -4.22
C GLN A 392 -14.01 -5.99 -4.20
N PRO A 393 -13.44 -5.37 -5.24
CA PRO A 393 -13.61 -3.94 -5.44
C PRO A 393 -15.12 -3.71 -5.46
N GLY A 394 -15.65 -3.06 -4.42
CA GLY A 394 -17.07 -2.80 -4.35
C GLY A 394 -17.46 -1.91 -5.52
N SER A 395 -18.44 -2.33 -6.31
CA SER A 395 -19.11 -1.50 -7.33
C SER A 395 -19.94 -0.35 -6.73
N SER A 396 -19.82 -0.07 -5.43
CA SER A 396 -20.61 0.97 -4.77
C SER A 396 -20.04 2.36 -5.07
N THR A 397 -20.43 2.86 -6.23
CA THR A 397 -20.29 4.25 -6.67
C THR A 397 -21.14 5.24 -5.85
N THR A 398 -21.77 4.82 -4.75
CA THR A 398 -22.91 5.57 -4.17
C THR A 398 -22.85 5.91 -2.70
N THR A 399 -21.83 5.48 -1.95
CA THR A 399 -21.67 5.92 -0.55
C THR A 399 -20.20 6.04 -0.28
N GLY A 400 -19.72 7.19 0.21
CA GLY A 400 -18.34 7.47 0.65
C GLY A 400 -17.87 6.62 1.84
N THR A 401 -18.20 5.34 1.78
CA THR A 401 -17.82 4.29 2.70
C THR A 401 -16.61 3.64 2.07
N LEU A 402 -15.44 3.70 2.73
CA LEU A 402 -14.40 2.70 2.53
C LEU A 402 -14.87 1.33 3.08
N SER A 403 -16.10 0.92 2.79
CA SER A 403 -16.54 -0.46 2.94
C SER A 403 -16.00 -1.20 1.73
N PHE A 404 -14.73 -1.56 1.76
CA PHE A 404 -14.35 -2.80 1.11
C PHE A 404 -15.10 -3.89 1.86
N ALA A 405 -16.32 -4.18 1.38
CA ALA A 405 -17.07 -5.34 1.80
C ALA A 405 -16.35 -6.55 1.22
N MET A 406 -15.22 -6.94 1.82
CA MET A 406 -14.80 -8.33 1.76
C MET A 406 -16.00 -9.13 2.25
N ALA A 407 -16.41 -10.15 1.50
CA ALA A 407 -17.46 -11.05 1.96
C ALA A 407 -17.12 -11.49 3.39
N ARG A 408 -18.16 -11.68 4.22
CA ARG A 408 -17.99 -12.10 5.62
C ARG A 408 -16.94 -13.22 5.67
N PRO A 409 -15.99 -13.17 6.63
CA PRO A 409 -15.00 -14.23 6.76
C PRO A 409 -15.74 -15.58 6.72
N ARG A 410 -15.34 -16.43 5.79
CA ARG A 410 -15.81 -17.81 5.79
C ARG A 410 -15.05 -18.49 6.91
N ASP A 411 -15.78 -18.91 7.93
CA ASP A 411 -15.23 -19.78 8.94
C ASP A 411 -14.97 -21.13 8.28
N TYR A 412 -13.70 -21.45 8.05
CA TYR A 412 -13.34 -22.81 7.71
C TYR A 412 -13.24 -23.59 9.01
N VAL A 413 -14.21 -24.48 9.21
CA VAL A 413 -14.24 -25.39 10.35
C VAL A 413 -13.97 -26.80 9.81
N PRO A 414 -12.76 -27.37 9.98
CA PRO A 414 -12.55 -28.80 9.76
C PRO A 414 -13.59 -29.58 10.58
N GLN A 415 -14.27 -30.59 10.04
CA GLN A 415 -15.17 -31.45 10.85
C GLN A 415 -14.35 -32.37 11.78
N GLY A 416 -14.79 -32.57 13.04
CA GLY A 416 -14.17 -33.52 13.99
C GLY A 416 -13.10 -32.94 14.93
N SER A 417 -12.49 -33.80 15.76
CA SER A 417 -11.30 -33.48 16.56
C SER A 417 -10.10 -33.23 15.63
N LEU A 418 -9.28 -32.23 15.95
CA LEU A 418 -8.08 -31.94 15.18
C LEU A 418 -7.01 -32.99 15.54
N SER A 419 -6.91 -34.06 14.77
CA SER A 419 -5.71 -34.92 14.82
C SER A 419 -4.57 -34.25 14.07
N ALA A 420 -3.33 -34.43 14.54
CA ALA A 420 -2.14 -33.96 13.84
C ALA A 420 -2.14 -34.41 12.37
N GLN A 421 -2.51 -35.67 12.15
CA GLN A 421 -2.64 -36.28 10.82
C GLN A 421 -3.75 -35.64 9.96
N GLY A 422 -4.92 -35.32 10.54
CA GLY A 422 -6.02 -34.62 9.85
C GLY A 422 -5.67 -33.19 9.44
N LEU A 423 -4.60 -32.65 10.02
CA LEU A 423 -3.99 -31.36 9.70
C LEU A 423 -2.71 -31.49 8.87
N GLY A 424 -2.40 -32.67 8.33
CA GLY A 424 -1.27 -32.88 7.42
C GLY A 424 0.11 -32.81 8.07
N PHE A 425 0.17 -32.92 9.40
CA PHE A 425 1.43 -33.07 10.13
C PHE A 425 1.85 -34.54 10.23
N GLY A 426 3.13 -34.76 10.54
CA GLY A 426 3.62 -36.10 10.89
C GLY A 426 2.95 -36.68 12.15
N GLN A 427 3.27 -37.93 12.48
CA GLN A 427 2.71 -38.64 13.65
C GLN A 427 3.06 -38.00 15.01
N GLN A 428 4.03 -37.09 15.04
CA GLN A 428 4.39 -36.35 16.24
C GLN A 428 4.47 -34.87 15.92
N VAL A 429 3.69 -34.08 16.66
CA VAL A 429 3.67 -32.62 16.54
C VAL A 429 3.99 -32.02 17.89
N LEU A 430 4.88 -31.05 17.91
CA LEU A 430 5.14 -30.30 19.12
C LEU A 430 4.01 -29.28 19.33
N CYS A 431 3.25 -29.44 20.40
CA CYS A 431 2.28 -28.45 20.83
C CYS A 431 2.95 -27.44 21.78
N ARG A 432 2.92 -26.14 21.46
CA ARG A 432 3.34 -25.09 22.39
C ARG A 432 2.11 -24.31 22.82
N VAL A 433 1.92 -24.17 24.13
CA VAL A 433 0.80 -23.40 24.66
C VAL A 433 1.33 -22.09 25.19
N ARG A 434 0.70 -21.00 24.77
CA ARG A 434 0.92 -19.68 25.34
C ARG A 434 -0.17 -19.42 26.37
N THR A 435 0.23 -19.17 27.62
CA THR A 435 -0.67 -18.97 28.75
C THR A 435 -0.75 -17.49 29.15
N GLY A 436 -1.93 -17.03 29.58
CA GLY A 436 -2.20 -15.65 30.02
C GLY A 436 -2.63 -14.69 28.91
N ARG A 437 -3.20 -13.52 29.26
CA ARG A 437 -3.63 -12.42 28.33
C ARG A 437 -2.47 -11.75 27.57
N ALA A 438 -1.32 -12.41 27.47
CA ALA A 438 -0.13 -11.94 26.81
C ALA A 438 -0.24 -12.04 25.28
N ILE A 439 -1.38 -11.73 24.66
CA ILE A 439 -1.40 -11.53 23.21
C ILE A 439 -0.77 -10.15 22.98
N GLY A 440 0.54 -10.15 22.79
CA GLY A 440 1.26 -8.98 22.30
C GLY A 440 0.83 -8.78 20.85
N ALA A 441 -0.07 -7.83 20.61
CA ALA A 441 -0.26 -7.30 19.27
C ALA A 441 1.10 -6.83 18.76
N ALA A 442 1.49 -7.24 17.56
CA ALA A 442 2.73 -6.76 16.93
C ALA A 442 2.55 -5.31 16.47
N GLY A 443 1.32 -4.96 16.06
CA GLY A 443 0.87 -3.62 15.76
C GLY A 443 -0.64 -3.53 15.94
N VAL A 444 -1.16 -2.31 15.81
CA VAL A 444 -2.60 -2.05 15.74
C VAL A 444 -2.83 -0.83 14.86
N THR A 445 -3.87 -0.90 14.04
CA THR A 445 -4.38 0.22 13.25
C THR A 445 -5.80 0.50 13.70
N PRO A 446 -5.97 1.41 14.69
CA PRO A 446 -7.25 1.59 15.34
C PRO A 446 -8.32 2.06 14.35
N VAL A 447 -9.50 1.44 14.43
CA VAL A 447 -10.69 1.91 13.72
C VAL A 447 -11.36 3.04 14.47
N TYR A 448 -12.00 3.94 13.72
CA TYR A 448 -12.81 4.99 14.32
C TYR A 448 -14.26 4.91 13.87
N PRO A 449 -15.20 4.80 14.82
CA PRO A 449 -16.61 4.80 14.49
C PRO A 449 -17.09 6.21 14.12
N HIS A 450 -17.83 6.33 13.03
CA HIS A 450 -18.55 7.54 12.61
C HIS A 450 -19.76 7.19 11.76
N ASN A 451 -20.91 7.80 12.03
CA ASN A 451 -22.17 7.55 11.31
C ASN A 451 -22.46 6.05 11.13
N ASN A 452 -22.27 5.24 12.19
CA ASN A 452 -22.41 3.77 12.20
C ASN A 452 -21.45 3.01 11.26
N GLN A 453 -20.35 3.63 10.85
CA GLN A 453 -19.31 3.03 10.01
C GLN A 453 -17.96 3.06 10.73
N HIS A 454 -17.09 2.10 10.43
CA HIS A 454 -15.73 2.04 10.98
C HIS A 454 -14.73 2.44 9.90
N TYR A 455 -13.95 3.49 10.18
CA TYR A 455 -12.93 3.98 9.27
C TYR A 455 -11.54 3.68 9.81
N PHE A 456 -10.71 3.09 8.94
CA PHE A 456 -9.26 3.14 9.14
C PHE A 456 -8.77 4.52 8.72
N ALA A 457 -8.19 5.27 9.66
CA ALA A 457 -7.91 6.69 9.50
C ALA A 457 -6.41 7.00 9.40
N GLY A 458 -5.66 6.19 8.65
CA GLY A 458 -4.25 6.46 8.38
C GLY A 458 -3.32 6.35 9.60
N ARG A 459 -3.67 5.58 10.63
CA ARG A 459 -2.95 5.56 11.92
C ARG A 459 -2.57 4.15 12.31
N SER A 460 -1.30 3.97 12.66
CA SER A 460 -0.77 2.69 13.04
C SER A 460 0.21 2.80 14.21
N LEU A 461 0.10 1.89 15.16
CA LEU A 461 1.12 1.62 16.17
C LEU A 461 1.83 0.31 15.84
N VAL A 462 3.13 0.27 16.08
CA VAL A 462 3.96 -0.92 15.95
C VAL A 462 4.71 -1.13 17.26
N PHE A 463 4.51 -2.27 17.91
CA PHE A 463 5.02 -2.58 19.24
C PHE A 463 6.38 -3.26 19.15
N MET A 464 7.44 -2.47 19.31
CA MET A 464 8.80 -2.89 18.95
C MET A 464 9.42 -3.95 19.86
N GLY A 465 8.93 -4.08 21.10
CA GLY A 465 9.45 -5.09 22.04
C GLY A 465 9.01 -6.53 21.71
N ASN A 466 8.17 -6.73 20.69
CA ASN A 466 7.72 -8.05 20.25
C ASN A 466 8.59 -8.67 19.15
N PHE A 467 9.63 -7.96 18.67
CA PHE A 467 10.40 -8.41 17.50
C PHE A 467 11.79 -8.91 17.89
N SER A 468 12.17 -10.04 17.31
CA SER A 468 13.52 -10.59 17.44
C SER A 468 14.50 -9.96 16.44
N ASN A 469 14.01 -9.25 15.42
CA ASN A 469 14.83 -8.53 14.44
C ASN A 469 14.08 -7.34 13.80
N ALA A 470 14.84 -6.51 13.07
CA ALA A 470 14.30 -5.32 12.39
C ALA A 470 13.31 -5.66 11.25
N ASP A 471 13.48 -6.81 10.61
CA ASP A 471 12.65 -7.24 9.47
C ASP A 471 11.20 -7.47 9.91
N GLN A 472 10.98 -8.10 11.06
CA GLN A 472 9.64 -8.30 11.61
C GLN A 472 8.94 -6.97 11.93
N ALA A 473 9.68 -5.97 12.42
CA ALA A 473 9.13 -4.64 12.66
C ALA A 473 8.73 -3.94 11.36
N VAL A 474 9.54 -4.06 10.31
CA VAL A 474 9.23 -3.52 8.97
C VAL A 474 8.01 -4.22 8.37
N GLN A 475 7.95 -5.55 8.43
CA GLN A 475 6.80 -6.33 7.95
C GLN A 475 5.52 -5.92 8.67
N THR A 476 5.59 -5.77 9.98
CA THR A 476 4.45 -5.31 10.79
C THR A 476 4.07 -3.88 10.41
N ALA A 477 5.02 -2.97 10.22
CA ALA A 477 4.70 -1.61 9.79
C ALA A 477 4.02 -1.57 8.41
N ILE A 478 4.44 -2.41 7.46
CA ILE A 478 3.80 -2.53 6.15
C ILE A 478 2.37 -3.06 6.29
N HIS A 479 2.19 -4.08 7.13
CA HIS A 479 0.90 -4.69 7.44
C HIS A 479 -0.08 -3.67 8.04
N GLU A 480 0.33 -2.99 9.11
CA GLU A 480 -0.49 -1.98 9.77
C GLU A 480 -0.77 -0.78 8.86
N LEU A 481 0.21 -0.32 8.09
CA LEU A 481 -0.06 0.77 7.15
C LEU A 481 -1.06 0.36 6.07
N CYS A 482 -1.06 -0.88 5.61
CA CYS A 482 -2.08 -1.37 4.67
C CYS A 482 -3.48 -1.36 5.31
N HIS A 483 -3.61 -1.72 6.59
CA HIS A 483 -4.84 -1.47 7.34
C HIS A 483 -5.20 0.01 7.38
N ALA A 484 -4.21 0.90 7.49
CA ALA A 484 -4.43 2.34 7.51
C ALA A 484 -5.00 2.88 6.17
N PHE A 485 -4.79 2.15 5.07
CA PHE A 485 -5.49 2.35 3.79
C PHE A 485 -6.88 1.69 3.74
N GLY A 486 -7.36 1.03 4.78
CA GLY A 486 -8.69 0.42 4.83
C GLY A 486 -8.77 -1.04 4.39
N PHE A 487 -7.63 -1.73 4.25
CA PHE A 487 -7.61 -3.12 3.82
C PHE A 487 -7.56 -4.09 4.99
N PRO A 488 -8.43 -5.11 5.08
CA PRO A 488 -8.44 -6.05 6.21
C PRO A 488 -7.43 -7.21 6.04
N HIS A 489 -7.38 -8.07 7.06
CA HIS A 489 -6.47 -9.21 7.16
C HIS A 489 -6.81 -10.36 6.18
N SER A 490 -5.86 -11.30 6.05
CA SER A 490 -6.04 -12.70 5.64
C SER A 490 -6.36 -12.98 4.17
N CYS A 491 -5.58 -12.43 3.23
CA CYS A 491 -5.74 -12.80 1.82
C CYS A 491 -5.18 -14.19 1.45
N GLY A 492 -4.26 -14.77 2.24
CA GLY A 492 -3.62 -16.07 1.93
C GLY A 492 -2.84 -16.12 0.61
N ARG A 493 -2.65 -15.00 -0.09
CA ARG A 493 -1.97 -14.97 -1.39
C ARG A 493 -0.46 -14.76 -1.25
N ARG A 494 0.28 -15.16 -2.28
CA ARG A 494 1.72 -14.87 -2.42
C ARG A 494 1.95 -13.41 -2.79
N GLN A 495 3.19 -12.97 -2.65
CA GLN A 495 3.60 -11.68 -3.19
C GLN A 495 3.52 -11.68 -4.72
N ALA A 496 3.19 -10.54 -5.30
CA ALA A 496 3.07 -10.39 -6.74
C ALA A 496 4.42 -10.42 -7.47
N VAL A 497 5.55 -10.24 -6.79
CA VAL A 497 6.87 -10.15 -7.41
C VAL A 497 7.33 -11.47 -8.04
N ALA A 498 8.08 -11.39 -9.14
CA ALA A 498 8.63 -12.57 -9.79
C ALA A 498 9.51 -13.38 -8.84
N GLY A 499 9.35 -14.71 -8.83
CA GLY A 499 10.10 -15.61 -7.94
C GLY A 499 9.69 -15.55 -6.46
N ALA A 500 8.51 -15.00 -6.13
CA ALA A 500 8.04 -14.87 -4.76
C ALA A 500 8.09 -16.19 -3.96
N ARG A 501 8.86 -16.19 -2.87
CA ARG A 501 8.94 -17.28 -1.88
C ARG A 501 8.17 -16.99 -0.59
N HIS A 502 7.53 -15.83 -0.52
CA HIS A 502 6.88 -15.32 0.68
C HIS A 502 5.38 -15.13 0.45
N SER A 503 4.63 -15.07 1.55
CA SER A 503 3.23 -14.63 1.53
C SER A 503 3.15 -13.11 1.50
N CYS A 504 2.00 -12.60 1.03
CA CYS A 504 1.64 -11.19 1.16
C CYS A 504 1.76 -10.75 2.64
N PRO A 505 2.22 -9.52 2.94
CA PRO A 505 2.27 -9.00 4.31
C PRO A 505 0.91 -9.04 5.00
N MET A 506 -0.19 -8.98 4.25
CA MET A 506 -1.57 -9.09 4.77
C MET A 506 -2.02 -10.51 5.08
N ALA A 507 -1.20 -11.53 4.78
CA ALA A 507 -1.45 -12.89 5.25
C ALA A 507 -1.23 -12.92 6.77
N ILE A 508 -2.32 -12.98 7.52
CA ILE A 508 -2.30 -13.22 8.95
C ILE A 508 -2.41 -14.71 9.18
N LEU A 509 -1.42 -15.21 9.92
CA LEU A 509 -1.30 -16.57 10.44
C LEU A 509 -1.13 -17.63 9.33
N ASN A 510 -0.20 -18.56 9.53
CA ASN A 510 0.36 -19.42 8.49
C ASN A 510 -0.57 -20.58 8.03
N TYR A 511 -1.88 -20.36 8.03
CA TYR A 511 -2.90 -21.41 7.90
C TYR A 511 -3.12 -21.92 6.48
N TRP A 512 -3.11 -21.01 5.52
CA TRP A 512 -3.53 -21.29 4.14
C TRP A 512 -2.77 -20.41 3.17
N ALA A 513 -2.36 -20.99 2.05
CA ALA A 513 -1.95 -20.21 0.89
C ALA A 513 -2.84 -20.55 -0.30
N TYR A 514 -3.19 -19.60 -1.13
CA TYR A 514 -3.72 -19.91 -2.45
C TYR A 514 -2.67 -20.60 -3.30
N GLY A 515 -3.09 -21.59 -4.08
CA GLY A 515 -2.28 -22.11 -5.17
C GLY A 515 -1.98 -21.00 -6.17
N ASP A 516 -0.82 -21.07 -6.82
CA ASP A 516 -0.34 -20.02 -7.71
C ASP A 516 -1.35 -19.77 -8.84
N GLY A 517 -1.79 -18.52 -9.01
CA GLY A 517 -2.79 -18.15 -10.02
C GLY A 517 -4.18 -18.76 -9.81
N THR A 518 -4.45 -19.37 -8.66
CA THR A 518 -5.73 -20.04 -8.37
C THR A 518 -6.45 -19.45 -7.17
N ASP A 519 -7.77 -19.70 -7.13
CA ASP A 519 -8.60 -19.47 -5.93
C ASP A 519 -8.80 -20.79 -5.14
N THR A 520 -7.88 -21.74 -5.30
CA THR A 520 -7.88 -23.00 -4.55
C THR A 520 -6.96 -22.87 -3.34
N LEU A 521 -7.53 -23.05 -2.14
CA LEU A 521 -6.75 -23.07 -0.91
C LEU A 521 -5.82 -24.29 -0.91
N VAL A 522 -4.52 -24.04 -1.00
CA VAL A 522 -3.47 -25.01 -0.71
C VAL A 522 -3.23 -24.97 0.78
N ARG A 523 -3.62 -26.05 1.45
CA ARG A 523 -3.39 -26.19 2.88
C ARG A 523 -1.88 -26.20 3.16
N TRP A 524 -1.47 -25.60 4.29
CA TRP A 524 -0.17 -25.86 4.93
C TRP A 524 1.09 -25.34 4.21
N ARG A 525 0.96 -24.32 3.36
CA ARG A 525 2.14 -23.59 2.86
C ARG A 525 2.52 -22.51 3.86
N ASN A 526 3.43 -22.84 4.79
CA ASN A 526 4.07 -21.84 5.66
C ASN A 526 5.05 -21.00 4.85
N LEU A 527 4.54 -20.04 4.08
CA LEU A 527 5.39 -19.04 3.45
C LEU A 527 5.63 -17.93 4.47
N PRO A 528 6.89 -17.65 4.85
CA PRO A 528 7.17 -16.53 5.71
C PRO A 528 6.58 -15.26 5.09
N ARG A 529 6.04 -14.38 5.92
CA ARG A 529 5.53 -13.08 5.43
C ARG A 529 6.67 -12.33 4.78
N GLY A 530 6.40 -11.74 3.63
CA GLY A 530 7.37 -10.87 2.97
C GLY A 530 6.96 -9.40 3.03
N PHE A 531 7.70 -8.57 2.29
CA PHE A 531 7.52 -7.12 2.29
C PHE A 531 6.57 -6.58 1.20
N GLU A 532 6.34 -7.33 0.13
CA GLU A 532 5.55 -6.96 -1.05
C GLU A 532 4.14 -7.57 -1.02
N PHE A 533 3.17 -6.82 -1.52
CA PHE A 533 1.75 -7.22 -1.57
C PHE A 533 1.46 -8.27 -2.65
N CYS A 534 0.35 -9.01 -2.49
CA CYS A 534 -0.23 -9.80 -3.58
C CYS A 534 -0.87 -8.92 -4.65
N GLU A 535 -1.16 -9.50 -5.81
CA GLU A 535 -1.79 -8.84 -6.96
C GLU A 535 -3.10 -8.14 -6.59
N ARG A 536 -3.92 -8.75 -5.72
CA ARG A 536 -5.20 -8.16 -5.32
C ARG A 536 -5.04 -6.95 -4.40
N HIS A 537 -4.13 -7.03 -3.42
CA HIS A 537 -3.85 -5.88 -2.57
C HIS A 537 -3.14 -4.76 -3.33
N LEU A 538 -2.26 -5.08 -4.28
CA LEU A 538 -1.66 -4.08 -5.17
C LEU A 538 -2.73 -3.37 -5.99
N LEU A 539 -3.66 -4.11 -6.59
CA LEU A 539 -4.77 -3.51 -7.35
C LEU A 539 -5.61 -2.59 -6.45
N ALA A 540 -6.02 -3.08 -5.29
CA ALA A 540 -6.87 -2.32 -4.38
C ALA A 540 -6.16 -1.04 -3.87
N LEU A 541 -4.87 -1.12 -3.53
CA LEU A 541 -4.05 0.05 -3.18
C LEU A 541 -3.90 1.04 -4.34
N ARG A 542 -3.91 0.58 -5.60
CA ARG A 542 -3.85 1.46 -6.78
C ARG A 542 -5.17 2.15 -7.08
N GLU A 543 -6.29 1.53 -6.75
CA GLU A 543 -7.63 2.05 -7.06
C GLU A 543 -8.28 2.77 -5.86
N ILE A 544 -7.75 2.66 -4.65
CA ILE A 544 -8.35 3.34 -3.50
C ILE A 544 -8.31 4.87 -3.59
N HIS A 545 -9.46 5.51 -3.38
CA HIS A 545 -9.58 6.96 -3.28
C HIS A 545 -9.54 7.39 -1.82
N LEU A 546 -8.36 7.78 -1.33
CA LEU A 546 -8.19 8.27 0.05
C LEU A 546 -8.97 9.56 0.33
N GLU A 547 -9.32 10.30 -0.72
CA GLU A 547 -10.20 11.46 -0.76
C GLU A 547 -11.66 11.17 -0.42
N ASP A 548 -12.09 9.92 -0.55
CA ASP A 548 -13.44 9.48 -0.22
C ASP A 548 -13.56 9.00 1.23
N ASN A 549 -12.43 8.85 1.93
CA ASN A 549 -12.43 8.61 3.36
C ASN A 549 -12.61 9.93 4.10
N ASP A 550 -13.85 10.33 4.37
CA ASP A 550 -14.17 11.58 5.10
C ASP A 550 -13.35 11.73 6.39
N TYR A 551 -12.98 10.63 7.05
CA TYR A 551 -12.19 10.64 8.28
C TYR A 551 -10.70 10.99 8.10
N LEU A 552 -10.16 10.86 6.89
CA LEU A 552 -8.85 11.43 6.54
C LEU A 552 -8.91 12.95 6.31
N TRP A 553 -10.10 13.52 6.08
CA TRP A 553 -10.27 14.93 5.67
C TRP A 553 -10.97 15.82 6.69
N ARG A 554 -11.94 15.30 7.44
CA ARG A 554 -12.92 16.06 8.24
C ARG A 554 -12.87 15.79 9.73
N TRP A 555 -11.83 15.08 10.18
CA TRP A 555 -11.68 14.68 11.57
C TRP A 555 -11.97 15.84 12.56
N PRO A 556 -12.81 15.67 13.59
CA PRO A 556 -13.19 16.74 14.52
C PRO A 556 -12.19 17.04 15.62
#